data_AF-A0A151B8K3-F1
#
_entry.id   AF-A0A151B8K3-F1
#
_cell.length_a   1.000
_cell.length_b   1.000
_cell.length_c   1.000
_cell.angle_alpha   90.00
_cell.angle_beta   90.00
_cell.angle_gamma   90.00
#
_symmetry.space_group_name_H-M   'P 1'
#
loop_
_entity.id
_entity.type
_entity.pdbx_description
1 polymer ?
#
loop_
_entity_poly.entity_id
_entity_poly.type
_entity_poly.pdbx_seq_one_letter_code
_entity_poly.pdbx_strand_id
1 'polypeptide(L)'
;MNIHYLSGSYREIGGEEGSFIKGKFHPPPISDEKIDFTSKCLQYYERYTPGIIEEIEELSKEANLPPLLMESFLLTLGLEPRCTVFALSSERTIHGLPLFARNYDWDAEFQRFFTVFRTEPEGGLVHLSFSDHPVGRYGGVNEAGLAAAITAIPAYRGRPSPGIRMNIAVRWILDNFKTTEEACEWLLEIPHQWAHNFLVADRYGTLARVETSPERSVVYYSEEFVVTTNHYHDEEMRRLEDPEHDFTDTYRRYRIVEEWYRERGEGIGVE
;
A
#
# COMPACT_ATOMS: atom_id res chain seq x y z
N MET A 1 -13.30 -17.25 -2.44
CA MET A 1 -11.97 -16.60 -2.42
C MET A 1 -11.13 -17.40 -1.45
N ASN A 2 -10.02 -17.99 -1.89
CA ASN A 2 -9.13 -18.75 -0.99
C ASN A 2 -8.13 -17.77 -0.37
N ILE A 3 -7.89 -17.91 0.93
CA ILE A 3 -6.85 -17.15 1.63
C ILE A 3 -5.52 -17.88 1.41
N HIS A 4 -4.49 -17.16 0.99
CA HIS A 4 -3.12 -17.66 0.93
C HIS A 4 -2.44 -17.40 2.28
N TYR A 5 -1.97 -18.47 2.93
CA TYR A 5 -1.35 -18.40 4.24
C TYR A 5 0.17 -18.42 4.05
N LEU A 6 0.84 -17.45 4.68
CA LEU A 6 2.29 -17.30 4.65
C LEU A 6 2.81 -17.19 6.08
N SER A 7 3.89 -17.90 6.42
CA SER A 7 4.47 -17.84 7.77
C SER A 7 5.98 -18.03 7.79
N GLY A 8 6.64 -17.43 8.78
CA GLY A 8 8.07 -17.61 9.04
C GLY A 8 8.89 -16.36 8.73
N SER A 9 10.20 -16.56 8.62
CA SER A 9 11.14 -15.51 8.19
C SER A 9 10.79 -15.01 6.79
N TYR A 10 11.23 -13.80 6.43
CA TYR A 10 11.04 -13.26 5.08
C TYR A 10 11.52 -14.22 3.98
N ARG A 11 12.60 -14.97 4.25
CA ARG A 11 13.08 -16.02 3.34
C ARG A 11 12.09 -17.17 3.17
N GLU A 12 11.55 -17.69 4.27
CA GLU A 12 10.57 -18.79 4.24
C GLU A 12 9.27 -18.35 3.54
N ILE A 13 8.78 -17.14 3.84
CA ILE A 13 7.66 -16.51 3.15
C ILE A 13 7.95 -16.41 1.65
N GLY A 14 9.16 -16.01 1.27
CA GLY A 14 9.61 -15.96 -0.12
C GLY A 14 9.52 -17.33 -0.80
N GLY A 15 9.99 -18.39 -0.14
CA GLY A 15 9.91 -19.75 -0.65
C GLY A 15 8.46 -20.26 -0.82
N GLU A 16 7.57 -19.94 0.12
CA GLU A 16 6.13 -20.26 0.02
C GLU A 16 5.46 -19.53 -1.15
N GLU A 17 5.71 -18.23 -1.30
CA GLU A 17 5.25 -17.42 -2.43
C GLU A 17 5.81 -17.94 -3.76
N GLY A 18 7.10 -18.25 -3.80
CA GLY A 18 7.77 -18.80 -4.99
C GLY A 18 7.14 -20.10 -5.44
N SER A 19 6.86 -21.00 -4.49
CA SER A 19 6.11 -22.25 -4.74
C SER A 19 4.71 -21.98 -5.25
N PHE A 20 4.04 -20.97 -4.72
CA PHE A 20 2.68 -20.60 -5.11
C PHE A 20 2.62 -20.09 -6.55
N ILE A 21 3.58 -19.27 -7.00
CA ILE A 21 3.57 -18.66 -8.34
C ILE A 21 4.26 -19.51 -9.42
N LYS A 22 5.03 -20.53 -9.04
CA LYS A 22 5.81 -21.40 -9.93
C LYS A 22 4.96 -21.94 -11.08
N GLY A 23 5.36 -21.61 -12.31
CA GLY A 23 4.68 -22.01 -13.55
C GLY A 23 3.33 -21.32 -13.82
N LYS A 24 2.83 -20.48 -12.91
CA LYS A 24 1.58 -19.70 -13.08
C LYS A 24 1.84 -18.26 -13.47
N PHE A 25 2.97 -17.71 -13.04
CA PHE A 25 3.38 -16.34 -13.29
C PHE A 25 4.65 -16.30 -14.13
N HIS A 26 4.68 -15.38 -15.10
CA HIS A 26 5.86 -15.10 -15.90
C HIS A 26 6.04 -13.57 -15.93
N PRO A 27 7.11 -13.02 -15.34
CA PRO A 27 7.34 -11.59 -15.36
C PRO A 27 7.58 -11.12 -16.81
N PRO A 28 7.07 -9.95 -17.21
CA PRO A 28 7.39 -9.35 -18.49
C PRO A 28 8.89 -8.99 -18.56
N PRO A 29 9.46 -8.84 -19.76
CA PRO A 29 10.82 -8.34 -19.93
C PRO A 29 11.02 -6.98 -19.25
N ILE A 30 12.23 -6.74 -18.74
CA ILE A 30 12.61 -5.51 -18.04
C ILE A 30 13.69 -4.76 -18.81
N SER A 31 13.66 -3.43 -18.76
CA SER A 31 14.67 -2.58 -19.41
C SER A 31 15.92 -2.40 -18.53
N ASP A 32 17.06 -2.09 -19.17
CA ASP A 32 18.30 -1.77 -18.46
C ASP A 32 18.15 -0.56 -17.53
N GLU A 33 17.32 0.42 -17.91
CA GLU A 33 16.98 1.58 -17.06
C GLU A 33 16.32 1.16 -15.75
N LYS A 34 15.40 0.19 -15.80
CA LYS A 34 14.72 -0.33 -14.61
C LYS A 34 15.66 -1.17 -13.75
N ILE A 35 16.56 -1.92 -14.36
CA ILE A 35 17.62 -2.65 -13.64
C ILE A 35 18.54 -1.69 -12.87
N ASP A 36 19.01 -0.63 -13.54
CA ASP A 36 19.84 0.40 -12.90
C ASP A 36 19.09 1.13 -11.78
N PHE A 37 17.82 1.46 -11.99
CA PHE A 37 16.97 2.06 -10.97
C PHE A 37 16.79 1.13 -9.75
N THR A 38 16.56 -0.16 -9.98
CA THR A 38 16.44 -1.17 -8.93
C THR A 38 17.71 -1.25 -8.09
N SER A 39 18.90 -1.28 -8.73
CA SER A 39 20.18 -1.31 -8.01
C SER A 39 20.35 -0.12 -7.08
N LYS A 40 19.87 1.07 -7.48
CA LYS A 40 19.91 2.28 -6.64
C LYS A 40 18.93 2.23 -5.47
N CYS A 41 17.85 1.45 -5.58
CA CYS A 41 16.85 1.29 -4.52
C CYS A 41 17.31 0.35 -3.40
N LEU A 42 18.14 -0.67 -3.70
CA LEU A 42 18.49 -1.75 -2.75
C LEU A 42 18.99 -1.24 -1.39
N GLN A 43 19.83 -0.20 -1.37
CA GLN A 43 20.33 0.41 -0.13
C GLN A 43 19.21 0.91 0.81
N TYR A 44 18.09 1.35 0.26
CA TYR A 44 16.95 1.81 1.05
C TYR A 44 16.17 0.63 1.61
N TYR A 45 16.05 -0.46 0.84
CA TYR A 45 15.41 -1.68 1.30
C TYR A 45 16.20 -2.34 2.44
N GLU A 46 17.54 -2.39 2.33
CA GLU A 46 18.41 -2.87 3.41
C GLU A 46 18.23 -2.05 4.69
N ARG A 47 18.09 -0.73 4.57
CA ARG A 47 17.98 0.17 5.72
C ARG A 47 16.58 0.19 6.35
N TYR A 48 15.54 0.31 5.53
CA TYR A 48 14.19 0.64 5.99
C TYR A 48 13.24 -0.56 6.00
N THR A 49 13.52 -1.60 5.22
CA THR A 49 12.68 -2.81 5.13
C THR A 49 13.54 -4.09 5.09
N PRO A 50 14.43 -4.29 6.09
CA PRO A 50 15.34 -5.44 6.10
C PRO A 50 14.58 -6.77 6.01
N GLY A 51 15.08 -7.67 5.16
CA GLY A 51 14.47 -8.98 4.89
C GLY A 51 13.61 -9.04 3.61
N ILE A 52 13.04 -7.91 3.13
CA ILE A 52 12.20 -7.92 1.91
C ILE A 52 12.98 -8.37 0.67
N ILE A 53 14.27 -8.00 0.55
CA ILE A 53 15.10 -8.46 -0.57
C ILE A 53 15.33 -9.97 -0.48
N GLU A 54 15.55 -10.51 0.72
CA GLU A 54 15.68 -11.96 0.92
C GLU A 54 14.38 -12.71 0.57
N GLU A 55 13.21 -12.12 0.84
CA GLU A 55 11.90 -12.65 0.40
C GLU A 55 11.88 -12.76 -1.13
N ILE A 56 12.28 -11.71 -1.85
CA ILE A 56 12.29 -11.67 -3.31
C ILE A 56 13.30 -12.68 -3.90
N GLU A 57 14.48 -12.78 -3.31
CA GLU A 57 15.54 -13.70 -3.74
C GLU A 57 15.09 -15.17 -3.62
N GLU A 58 14.54 -15.56 -2.47
CA GLU A 58 14.09 -16.94 -2.23
C GLU A 58 12.85 -17.27 -3.07
N LEU A 59 11.94 -16.31 -3.23
CA LEU A 59 10.81 -16.43 -4.16
C LEU A 59 11.29 -16.72 -5.58
N SER A 60 12.27 -15.95 -6.07
CA SER A 60 12.80 -16.11 -7.41
C SER A 60 13.44 -17.48 -7.61
N LYS A 61 14.23 -17.92 -6.62
CA LYS A 61 14.86 -19.24 -6.59
C LYS A 61 13.83 -20.36 -6.62
N GLU A 62 12.81 -20.32 -5.76
CA GLU A 62 11.81 -21.39 -5.70
C GLU A 62 10.91 -21.39 -6.94
N ALA A 63 10.57 -20.21 -7.49
CA ALA A 63 9.80 -20.10 -8.72
C ALA A 63 10.58 -20.46 -10.01
N ASN A 64 11.89 -20.70 -9.93
CA ASN A 64 12.81 -20.85 -11.06
C ASN A 64 12.79 -19.63 -12.01
N LEU A 65 12.75 -18.42 -11.45
CA LEU A 65 12.76 -17.16 -12.18
C LEU A 65 14.11 -16.44 -12.00
N PRO A 66 14.62 -15.70 -13.01
CA PRO A 66 15.87 -14.95 -12.86
C PRO A 66 15.75 -13.89 -11.75
N PRO A 67 16.63 -13.89 -10.72
CA PRO A 67 16.50 -12.97 -9.58
C PRO A 67 16.46 -11.49 -9.98
N LEU A 68 17.41 -11.05 -10.81
CA LEU A 68 17.47 -9.67 -11.27
C LEU A 68 16.19 -9.23 -12.03
N LEU A 69 15.58 -10.14 -12.80
CA LEU A 69 14.33 -9.87 -13.50
C LEU A 69 13.18 -9.68 -12.50
N MET A 70 13.10 -10.55 -11.49
CA MET A 70 12.07 -10.49 -10.47
C MET A 70 12.21 -9.29 -9.54
N GLU A 71 13.41 -9.02 -9.03
CA GLU A 71 13.71 -7.81 -8.27
C GLU A 71 13.34 -6.56 -9.07
N SER A 72 13.79 -6.48 -10.33
CA SER A 72 13.52 -5.31 -11.15
C SER A 72 12.03 -5.16 -11.47
N PHE A 73 11.32 -6.26 -11.75
CA PHE A 73 9.87 -6.25 -11.94
C PHE A 73 9.14 -5.79 -10.67
N LEU A 74 9.42 -6.40 -9.52
CA LEU A 74 8.74 -6.15 -8.26
C LEU A 74 9.04 -4.77 -7.67
N LEU A 75 10.18 -4.17 -8.01
CA LEU A 75 10.56 -2.86 -7.49
C LEU A 75 10.27 -1.70 -8.46
N THR A 76 9.85 -1.96 -9.71
CA THR A 76 9.67 -0.89 -10.72
C THR A 76 8.41 -1.02 -11.59
N LEU A 77 7.44 -1.87 -11.22
CA LEU A 77 6.18 -1.93 -11.96
C LEU A 77 5.41 -0.61 -11.77
N GLY A 78 5.12 0.07 -12.88
CA GLY A 78 4.58 1.44 -12.89
C GLY A 78 3.12 1.53 -13.30
N LEU A 79 2.31 0.53 -12.96
CA LEU A 79 0.87 0.60 -13.17
C LEU A 79 0.23 1.07 -11.86
N GLU A 80 -0.62 2.10 -11.95
CA GLU A 80 -1.17 2.80 -10.79
C GLU A 80 -2.70 2.63 -10.66
N PRO A 81 -3.21 1.97 -9.61
CA PRO A 81 -4.63 1.68 -9.44
C PRO A 81 -5.46 2.88 -9.03
N ARG A 82 -6.74 2.89 -9.45
CA ARG A 82 -7.73 3.83 -8.94
C ARG A 82 -8.30 3.27 -7.64
N CYS A 83 -8.46 4.11 -6.62
CA CYS A 83 -8.84 3.64 -5.30
C CYS A 83 -9.69 4.70 -4.60
N THR A 84 -10.57 4.22 -3.72
CA THR A 84 -11.29 5.05 -2.74
C THR A 84 -11.09 4.41 -1.39
N VAL A 85 -10.48 5.12 -0.44
CA VAL A 85 -10.26 4.63 0.92
C VAL A 85 -10.84 5.64 1.88
N PHE A 86 -11.57 5.18 2.90
CA PHE A 86 -12.01 6.04 3.99
C PHE A 86 -11.96 5.31 5.32
N ALA A 87 -11.86 6.09 6.40
CA ALA A 87 -11.99 5.60 7.75
C ALA A 87 -12.88 6.51 8.60
N LEU A 88 -13.53 5.90 9.59
CA LEU A 88 -14.38 6.55 10.58
C LEU A 88 -13.87 6.23 11.98
N SER A 89 -13.94 7.21 12.87
CA SER A 89 -13.59 7.03 14.27
C SER A 89 -14.62 6.17 14.99
N SER A 90 -14.26 5.65 16.16
CA SER A 90 -15.15 4.85 17.01
C SER A 90 -16.49 5.55 17.29
N GLU A 91 -16.46 6.86 17.54
CA GLU A 91 -17.62 7.69 17.92
C GLU A 91 -18.66 7.78 16.81
N ARG A 92 -18.24 7.62 15.55
CA ARG A 92 -19.12 7.67 14.39
C ARG A 92 -19.76 6.32 14.06
N THR A 93 -19.39 5.24 14.76
CA THR A 93 -19.81 3.88 14.42
C THR A 93 -20.79 3.25 15.41
N ILE A 94 -21.67 2.36 14.94
CA ILE A 94 -22.66 1.67 15.80
C ILE A 94 -22.05 0.77 16.87
N HIS A 95 -20.82 0.30 16.65
CA HIS A 95 -20.15 -0.64 17.56
C HIS A 95 -19.09 0.03 18.44
N GLY A 96 -18.90 1.35 18.32
CA GLY A 96 -17.84 2.05 19.04
C GLY A 96 -16.44 1.59 18.65
N LEU A 97 -16.26 1.13 17.41
CA LEU A 97 -15.01 0.61 16.87
C LEU A 97 -14.68 1.32 15.55
N PRO A 98 -13.42 1.71 15.30
CA PRO A 98 -13.05 2.34 14.03
C PRO A 98 -13.44 1.48 12.82
N LEU A 99 -13.95 2.12 11.77
CA LEU A 99 -14.29 1.48 10.51
C LEU A 99 -13.28 1.91 9.46
N PHE A 100 -12.67 0.96 8.76
CA PHE A 100 -11.77 1.21 7.64
C PHE A 100 -12.31 0.51 6.40
N ALA A 101 -12.49 1.25 5.31
CA ALA A 101 -13.06 0.73 4.08
C ALA A 101 -12.24 1.15 2.86
N ARG A 102 -12.17 0.25 1.89
CA ARG A 102 -11.50 0.48 0.60
C ARG A 102 -12.29 -0.11 -0.54
N ASN A 103 -12.30 0.63 -1.65
CA ASN A 103 -12.49 0.09 -2.98
C ASN A 103 -11.19 0.14 -3.79
N TYR A 104 -10.89 -0.92 -4.55
CA TYR A 104 -9.71 -1.07 -5.40
C TYR A 104 -10.17 -1.27 -6.85
N ASP A 105 -10.02 -0.23 -7.67
CA ASP A 105 -10.45 -0.21 -9.06
C ASP A 105 -9.25 -0.53 -9.96
N TRP A 106 -9.29 -1.70 -10.57
CA TRP A 106 -8.21 -2.23 -11.41
C TRP A 106 -8.72 -2.97 -12.64
N ASP A 107 -7.83 -3.27 -13.57
CA ASP A 107 -8.18 -4.00 -14.78
C ASP A 107 -8.65 -5.42 -14.42
N ALA A 108 -9.83 -5.78 -14.93
CA ALA A 108 -10.45 -7.08 -14.70
C ALA A 108 -9.57 -8.25 -15.17
N GLU A 109 -8.69 -8.05 -16.16
CA GLU A 109 -7.76 -9.09 -16.62
C GLU A 109 -6.78 -9.54 -15.53
N PHE A 110 -6.47 -8.66 -14.57
CA PHE A 110 -5.59 -8.98 -13.43
C PHE A 110 -6.34 -9.55 -12.22
N GLN A 111 -7.68 -9.64 -12.26
CA GLN A 111 -8.47 -10.20 -11.15
C GLN A 111 -8.02 -11.61 -10.75
N ARG A 112 -7.52 -12.40 -11.70
CA ARG A 112 -6.99 -13.76 -11.44
C ARG A 112 -5.74 -13.79 -10.54
N PHE A 113 -5.02 -12.67 -10.41
CA PHE A 113 -3.85 -12.53 -9.55
C PHE A 113 -4.22 -11.96 -8.17
N PHE A 114 -5.40 -11.37 -8.04
CA PHE A 114 -5.88 -10.83 -6.77
C PHE A 114 -5.98 -11.93 -5.73
N THR A 115 -5.23 -11.76 -4.64
CA THR A 115 -5.05 -12.74 -3.58
C THR A 115 -5.25 -12.07 -2.24
N VAL A 116 -5.96 -12.74 -1.33
CA VAL A 116 -6.00 -12.36 0.08
C VAL A 116 -4.98 -13.18 0.83
N PHE A 117 -4.11 -12.49 1.56
CA PHE A 117 -3.03 -13.06 2.32
C PHE A 117 -3.37 -13.03 3.81
N ARG A 118 -3.06 -14.12 4.51
CA ARG A 118 -2.79 -14.08 5.94
C ARG A 118 -1.29 -14.32 6.10
N THR A 119 -0.55 -13.30 6.51
CA THR A 119 0.90 -13.41 6.67
C THR A 119 1.26 -13.31 8.15
N GLU A 120 2.15 -14.19 8.59
CA GLU A 120 2.65 -14.31 9.96
C GLU A 120 4.18 -14.24 9.93
N PRO A 121 4.75 -13.03 9.82
CA PRO A 121 6.20 -12.84 9.74
C PRO A 121 6.85 -13.16 11.09
N GLU A 122 7.98 -13.86 11.07
CA GLU A 122 8.76 -14.14 12.28
C GLU A 122 9.21 -12.82 12.93
N GLY A 123 8.85 -12.63 14.21
CA GLY A 123 9.17 -11.42 14.95
C GLY A 123 8.34 -10.19 14.61
N GLY A 124 7.37 -10.31 13.68
CA GLY A 124 6.42 -9.26 13.32
C GLY A 124 4.98 -9.58 13.72
N LEU A 125 4.05 -8.77 13.22
CA LEU A 125 2.61 -8.87 13.49
C LEU A 125 1.90 -9.67 12.41
N VAL A 126 1.03 -10.59 12.83
CA VAL A 126 0.11 -11.29 11.93
C VAL A 126 -0.82 -10.28 11.29
N HIS A 127 -1.01 -10.37 9.98
CA HIS A 127 -1.93 -9.48 9.28
C HIS A 127 -2.74 -10.18 8.18
N LEU A 128 -3.93 -9.63 7.92
CA LEU A 128 -4.76 -9.93 6.77
C LEU A 128 -4.65 -8.79 5.76
N SER A 129 -4.33 -9.12 4.52
CA SER A 129 -4.06 -8.12 3.49
C SER A 129 -4.46 -8.64 2.11
N PHE A 130 -4.38 -7.77 1.12
CA PHE A 130 -4.65 -8.12 -0.27
C PHE A 130 -3.65 -7.47 -1.21
N SER A 131 -3.36 -8.18 -2.29
CA SER A 131 -2.43 -7.78 -3.33
C SER A 131 -2.73 -8.55 -4.61
N ASP A 132 -2.35 -8.00 -5.76
CA ASP A 132 -2.19 -8.74 -7.02
C ASP A 132 -0.70 -8.96 -7.35
N HIS A 133 0.19 -8.52 -6.46
CA HIS A 133 1.63 -8.77 -6.49
C HIS A 133 2.01 -9.83 -5.44
N PRO A 134 3.02 -10.67 -5.74
CA PRO A 134 3.46 -11.69 -4.78
C PRO A 134 4.09 -11.07 -3.52
N VAL A 135 4.96 -10.07 -3.72
CA VAL A 135 5.63 -9.34 -2.63
C VAL A 135 5.00 -7.97 -2.43
N GLY A 136 4.88 -7.55 -1.17
CA GLY A 136 4.20 -6.31 -0.78
C GLY A 136 2.68 -6.44 -0.75
N ARG A 137 2.00 -5.43 -0.20
CA ARG A 137 0.54 -5.42 -0.01
C ARG A 137 -0.03 -4.06 -0.38
N TYR A 138 -1.26 -4.00 -0.86
CA TYR A 138 -1.89 -2.71 -1.12
C TYR A 138 -2.68 -2.18 0.06
N GLY A 139 -3.18 -3.07 0.90
CA GLY A 139 -3.84 -2.71 2.14
C GLY A 139 -4.17 -3.93 2.97
N GLY A 140 -4.54 -3.69 4.23
CA GLY A 140 -4.82 -4.75 5.18
C GLY A 140 -5.03 -4.23 6.59
N VAL A 141 -5.14 -5.17 7.53
CA VAL A 141 -5.22 -4.94 8.97
C VAL A 141 -4.36 -5.97 9.70
N ASN A 142 -3.59 -5.54 10.69
CA ASN A 142 -2.78 -6.43 11.52
C ASN A 142 -3.43 -6.76 12.87
N GLU A 143 -2.85 -7.71 13.60
CA GLU A 143 -3.39 -8.19 14.89
C GLU A 143 -3.34 -7.15 16.01
N ALA A 144 -2.54 -6.09 15.86
CA ALA A 144 -2.57 -4.93 16.75
C ALA A 144 -3.78 -4.01 16.50
N GLY A 145 -4.53 -4.25 15.41
CA GLY A 145 -5.68 -3.45 15.01
C GLY A 145 -5.31 -2.22 14.19
N LEU A 146 -4.11 -2.18 13.59
CA LEU A 146 -3.70 -1.14 12.65
C LEU A 146 -4.11 -1.54 11.23
N ALA A 147 -4.88 -0.67 10.56
CA ALA A 147 -5.25 -0.79 9.17
C ALA A 147 -4.52 0.26 8.32
N ALA A 148 -4.08 -0.13 7.13
CA ALA A 148 -3.42 0.76 6.19
C ALA A 148 -3.82 0.42 4.75
N ALA A 149 -3.92 1.43 3.89
CA ALA A 149 -4.08 1.24 2.45
C ALA A 149 -3.52 2.40 1.65
N ILE A 150 -3.15 2.11 0.40
CA ILE A 150 -2.67 3.11 -0.57
C ILE A 150 -3.74 3.55 -1.56
N THR A 151 -3.58 4.76 -2.05
CA THR A 151 -4.21 5.28 -3.27
C THR A 151 -3.16 5.96 -4.13
N ALA A 152 -3.13 5.64 -5.42
CA ALA A 152 -2.13 6.20 -6.33
C ALA A 152 -2.40 7.65 -6.69
N ILE A 153 -1.35 8.40 -7.04
CA ILE A 153 -1.43 9.71 -7.68
C ILE A 153 -1.04 9.56 -9.16
N PRO A 154 -2.02 9.39 -10.07
CA PRO A 154 -1.77 9.01 -11.46
C PRO A 154 -1.11 10.10 -12.30
N ALA A 155 -1.07 11.33 -11.80
CA ALA A 155 -0.66 12.52 -12.54
C ALA A 155 0.40 13.34 -11.79
N TYR A 156 1.33 12.67 -11.14
CA TYR A 156 2.48 13.33 -10.53
C TYR A 156 3.47 13.82 -11.60
N ARG A 157 3.90 15.09 -11.50
CA ARG A 157 4.76 15.77 -12.49
C ARG A 157 6.24 15.51 -12.33
N GLY A 158 6.66 15.04 -11.16
CA GLY A 158 8.06 14.75 -10.89
C GLY A 158 8.50 13.44 -11.55
N ARG A 159 9.64 12.92 -11.11
CA ARG A 159 10.23 11.68 -11.63
C ARG A 159 10.34 10.64 -10.53
N PRO A 160 10.43 9.34 -10.88
CA PRO A 160 10.68 8.34 -9.88
C PRO A 160 12.08 8.58 -9.30
N SER A 161 12.21 8.44 -7.99
CA SER A 161 13.49 8.52 -7.30
C SER A 161 13.79 7.20 -6.61
N PRO A 162 15.06 6.79 -6.46
CA PRO A 162 15.40 5.63 -5.66
C PRO A 162 14.83 5.74 -4.23
N GLY A 163 14.12 4.71 -3.78
CA GLY A 163 13.41 4.72 -2.50
C GLY A 163 12.60 3.44 -2.27
N ILE A 164 11.67 3.48 -1.32
CA ILE A 164 10.75 2.39 -0.99
C ILE A 164 9.47 2.49 -1.83
N ARG A 165 9.05 1.35 -2.37
CA ARG A 165 7.80 1.21 -3.14
C ARG A 165 6.58 1.18 -2.22
N MET A 166 5.47 1.78 -2.64
CA MET A 166 4.26 1.95 -1.83
C MET A 166 3.69 0.65 -1.23
N ASN A 167 3.67 -0.43 -2.01
CA ASN A 167 3.14 -1.71 -1.55
C ASN A 167 4.07 -2.40 -0.54
N ILE A 168 5.37 -2.13 -0.63
CA ILE A 168 6.35 -2.57 0.37
C ILE A 168 6.20 -1.75 1.64
N ALA A 169 5.97 -0.43 1.52
CA ALA A 169 5.69 0.43 2.68
C ALA A 169 4.47 -0.04 3.46
N VAL A 170 3.36 -0.37 2.79
CA VAL A 170 2.18 -0.95 3.46
C VAL A 170 2.49 -2.29 4.12
N ARG A 171 3.20 -3.20 3.43
CA ARG A 171 3.59 -4.49 4.01
C ARG A 171 4.42 -4.29 5.27
N TRP A 172 5.39 -3.39 5.22
CA TRP A 172 6.24 -3.08 6.37
C TRP A 172 5.47 -2.51 7.55
N ILE A 173 4.51 -1.61 7.28
CA ILE A 173 3.61 -1.06 8.32
C ILE A 173 2.82 -2.18 9.00
N LEU A 174 2.22 -3.06 8.21
CA LEU A 174 1.41 -4.16 8.73
C LEU A 174 2.25 -5.15 9.55
N ASP A 175 3.49 -5.41 9.14
CA ASP A 175 4.40 -6.34 9.81
C ASP A 175 4.97 -5.77 11.14
N ASN A 176 5.12 -4.44 11.27
CA ASN A 176 5.96 -3.87 12.34
C ASN A 176 5.29 -2.83 13.25
N PHE A 177 4.25 -2.12 12.81
CA PHE A 177 3.67 -1.01 13.57
C PHE A 177 2.32 -1.35 14.18
N LYS A 178 2.04 -0.75 15.33
CA LYS A 178 0.83 -0.98 16.13
C LYS A 178 -0.09 0.23 16.15
N THR A 179 0.45 1.43 15.93
CA THR A 179 -0.35 2.67 15.96
C THR A 179 -0.23 3.48 14.68
N THR A 180 -1.19 4.36 14.48
CA THR A 180 -1.24 5.28 13.34
C THR A 180 -0.05 6.23 13.35
N GLU A 181 0.36 6.70 14.52
CA GLU A 181 1.50 7.61 14.70
C GLU A 181 2.82 6.95 14.30
N GLU A 182 3.09 5.72 14.76
CA GLU A 182 4.29 4.96 14.38
C GLU A 182 4.39 4.82 12.85
N ALA A 183 3.29 4.47 12.20
CA ALA A 183 3.23 4.35 10.75
C ALA A 183 3.42 5.70 10.03
N CYS A 184 2.81 6.77 10.54
CA CYS A 184 2.94 8.11 9.96
C CYS A 184 4.36 8.66 10.10
N GLU A 185 4.98 8.53 11.27
CA GLU A 185 6.35 8.97 11.51
C GLU A 185 7.33 8.26 10.55
N TRP A 186 7.17 6.95 10.38
CA TRP A 186 8.00 6.18 9.46
C TRP A 186 7.76 6.58 7.99
N LEU A 187 6.50 6.76 7.56
CA LEU A 187 6.18 7.23 6.21
C LEU A 187 6.72 8.64 5.92
N LEU A 188 6.90 9.48 6.94
CA LEU A 188 7.54 10.79 6.80
C LEU A 188 9.08 10.69 6.70
N GLU A 189 9.68 9.62 7.23
CA GLU A 189 11.14 9.42 7.22
C GLU A 189 11.65 8.76 5.94
N ILE A 190 10.93 7.76 5.40
CA ILE A 190 11.45 6.96 4.29
C ILE A 190 11.50 7.76 2.97
N PRO A 191 12.48 7.46 2.09
CA PRO A 191 12.45 7.94 0.72
C PRO A 191 11.38 7.20 -0.07
N HIS A 192 10.46 7.92 -0.70
CA HIS A 192 9.41 7.34 -1.54
C HIS A 192 9.83 7.27 -3.00
N GLN A 193 9.51 6.16 -3.66
CA GLN A 193 9.81 6.02 -5.10
C GLN A 193 8.96 6.92 -5.98
N TRP A 194 7.71 7.15 -5.57
CA TRP A 194 6.68 7.81 -6.38
C TRP A 194 5.59 8.39 -5.49
N ALA A 195 4.72 9.20 -6.08
CA ALA A 195 3.63 9.90 -5.43
C ALA A 195 2.44 9.01 -5.06
N HIS A 196 2.06 9.00 -3.77
CA HIS A 196 0.95 8.21 -3.24
C HIS A 196 0.30 8.89 -2.03
N ASN A 197 -0.96 8.55 -1.76
CA ASN A 197 -1.53 8.76 -0.43
C ASN A 197 -1.63 7.42 0.30
N PHE A 198 -1.36 7.45 1.60
CA PHE A 198 -1.61 6.37 2.53
C PHE A 198 -2.73 6.82 3.47
N LEU A 199 -3.72 5.96 3.70
CA LEU A 199 -4.69 6.15 4.76
C LEU A 199 -4.43 5.08 5.82
N VAL A 200 -4.25 5.52 7.05
CA VAL A 200 -3.92 4.68 8.20
C VAL A 200 -4.92 4.95 9.31
N ALA A 201 -5.39 3.89 9.97
CA ALA A 201 -6.22 4.00 11.15
C ALA A 201 -5.95 2.85 12.10
N ASP A 202 -5.91 3.11 13.39
CA ASP A 202 -5.75 2.08 14.41
C ASP A 202 -7.03 1.87 15.23
N ARG A 203 -7.00 0.82 16.05
CA ARG A 203 -8.08 0.44 16.96
C ARG A 203 -8.40 1.48 18.06
N TYR A 204 -7.55 2.48 18.27
CA TYR A 204 -7.76 3.54 19.24
C TYR A 204 -8.55 4.71 18.64
N GLY A 205 -8.81 4.69 17.33
CA GLY A 205 -9.59 5.71 16.64
C GLY A 205 -8.75 6.83 16.06
N THR A 206 -7.40 6.77 16.13
CA THR A 206 -6.56 7.71 15.39
C THR A 206 -6.70 7.43 13.90
N LEU A 207 -7.02 8.46 13.13
CA LEU A 207 -7.13 8.40 11.67
C LEU A 207 -6.13 9.37 11.04
N ALA A 208 -5.38 8.92 10.04
CA ALA A 208 -4.45 9.78 9.31
C ALA A 208 -4.45 9.51 7.81
N ARG A 209 -4.24 10.59 7.04
CA ARG A 209 -3.81 10.54 5.65
C ARG A 209 -2.38 11.07 5.56
N VAL A 210 -1.48 10.28 4.97
CA VAL A 210 -0.13 10.70 4.64
C VAL A 210 -0.02 10.85 3.13
N GLU A 211 0.21 12.07 2.66
CA GLU A 211 0.44 12.37 1.24
C GLU A 211 1.94 12.40 1.00
N THR A 212 2.42 11.62 0.04
CA THR A 212 3.86 11.36 -0.16
C THR A 212 4.24 11.58 -1.61
N SER A 213 5.50 11.99 -1.81
CA SER A 213 6.19 12.13 -3.09
C SER A 213 7.69 11.96 -2.84
N PRO A 214 8.52 11.74 -3.88
CA PRO A 214 9.97 11.80 -3.77
C PRO A 214 10.51 13.09 -3.13
N GLU A 215 9.85 14.22 -3.31
CA GLU A 215 10.31 15.52 -2.82
C GLU A 215 9.83 15.85 -1.40
N ARG A 216 8.67 15.33 -1.01
CA ARG A 216 7.98 15.74 0.22
C ARG A 216 6.94 14.73 0.67
N SER A 217 6.75 14.68 1.99
CA SER A 217 5.61 14.02 2.62
C SER A 217 4.94 14.96 3.61
N VAL A 218 3.61 14.88 3.74
CA VAL A 218 2.81 15.61 4.73
C VAL A 218 1.79 14.68 5.37
N VAL A 219 1.46 14.93 6.63
CA VAL A 219 0.46 14.15 7.38
C VAL A 219 -0.71 15.04 7.78
N TYR A 220 -1.92 14.51 7.63
CA TYR A 220 -3.16 15.08 8.13
C TYR A 220 -3.83 14.07 9.06
N TYR A 221 -4.09 14.49 10.30
CA TYR A 221 -4.86 13.72 11.27
C TYR A 221 -6.31 14.19 11.29
N SER A 222 -7.23 13.25 11.48
CA SER A 222 -8.67 13.53 11.65
C SER A 222 -9.21 12.85 12.89
N GLU A 223 -10.14 13.50 13.57
CA GLU A 223 -10.80 12.99 14.78
C GLU A 223 -12.04 12.14 14.46
N GLU A 224 -12.68 12.33 13.30
CA GLU A 224 -13.98 11.69 13.02
C GLU A 224 -14.00 10.88 11.71
N PHE A 225 -13.43 11.44 10.65
CA PHE A 225 -13.54 10.90 9.31
C PHE A 225 -12.40 11.38 8.42
N VAL A 226 -11.86 10.46 7.64
CA VAL A 226 -10.88 10.78 6.60
C VAL A 226 -11.17 9.95 5.37
N VAL A 227 -11.08 10.56 4.20
CA VAL A 227 -11.20 9.90 2.90
C VAL A 227 -10.09 10.37 1.99
N THR A 228 -9.55 9.44 1.21
CA THR A 228 -8.62 9.70 0.12
C THR A 228 -9.07 8.96 -1.13
N THR A 229 -8.81 9.58 -2.26
CA THR A 229 -8.97 8.98 -3.58
C THR A 229 -7.65 9.13 -4.33
N ASN A 230 -7.65 9.45 -5.61
CA ASN A 230 -6.44 9.54 -6.44
C ASN A 230 -6.03 10.99 -6.71
N HIS A 231 -6.01 11.83 -5.68
CA HIS A 231 -5.53 13.21 -5.74
C HIS A 231 -4.97 13.64 -4.38
N TYR A 232 -4.12 14.65 -4.36
CA TYR A 232 -3.65 15.31 -3.15
C TYR A 232 -4.70 16.27 -2.59
N HIS A 233 -4.79 16.36 -1.27
CA HIS A 233 -5.68 17.30 -0.60
C HIS A 233 -4.89 18.50 -0.05
N ASP A 234 -3.63 18.29 0.34
CA ASP A 234 -2.77 19.37 0.78
C ASP A 234 -2.43 20.32 -0.38
N GLU A 235 -2.47 21.64 -0.11
CA GLU A 235 -2.28 22.65 -1.15
C GLU A 235 -0.88 22.63 -1.77
N GLU A 236 0.15 22.30 -0.99
CA GLU A 236 1.53 22.23 -1.48
C GLU A 236 1.74 20.94 -2.28
N MET A 237 1.19 19.83 -1.81
CA MET A 237 1.26 18.55 -2.53
C MET A 237 0.54 18.62 -3.88
N ARG A 238 -0.63 19.29 -3.95
CA ARG A 238 -1.36 19.51 -5.21
C ARG A 238 -0.56 20.26 -6.29
N ARG A 239 0.50 21.00 -5.92
CA ARG A 239 1.38 21.63 -6.93
C ARG A 239 2.25 20.62 -7.67
N LEU A 240 2.38 19.40 -7.14
CA LEU A 240 3.08 18.29 -7.77
C LEU A 240 2.19 17.51 -8.75
N GLU A 241 0.89 17.80 -8.82
CA GLU A 241 -0.05 17.22 -9.79
C GLU A 241 -0.01 17.95 -11.13
N ASP A 242 -0.14 17.19 -12.22
CA ASP A 242 -0.20 17.73 -13.57
C ASP A 242 -1.56 18.41 -13.79
N PRO A 243 -1.62 19.75 -13.95
CA PRO A 243 -2.87 20.49 -14.07
C PRO A 243 -3.64 20.16 -15.35
N GLU A 244 -3.00 19.54 -16.34
CA GLU A 244 -3.64 19.09 -17.58
C GLU A 244 -4.33 17.71 -17.42
N HIS A 245 -4.11 17.01 -16.31
CA HIS A 245 -4.77 15.73 -16.04
C HIS A 245 -6.23 15.92 -15.63
N ASP A 246 -7.11 15.06 -16.13
CA ASP A 246 -8.51 15.06 -15.75
C ASP A 246 -8.74 14.39 -14.39
N PHE A 247 -8.87 15.21 -13.35
CA PHE A 247 -9.20 14.76 -11.99
C PHE A 247 -10.71 14.66 -11.71
N THR A 248 -11.59 14.82 -12.72
CA THR A 248 -13.05 14.86 -12.52
C THR A 248 -13.57 13.62 -11.80
N ASP A 249 -13.10 12.42 -12.17
CA ASP A 249 -13.51 11.16 -11.55
C ASP A 249 -13.12 11.08 -10.07
N THR A 250 -11.86 11.39 -9.74
CA THR A 250 -11.36 11.28 -8.36
C THR A 250 -12.06 12.28 -7.44
N TYR A 251 -12.29 13.52 -7.89
CA TYR A 251 -13.09 14.50 -7.15
C TYR A 251 -14.56 14.11 -7.04
N ARG A 252 -15.13 13.44 -8.05
CA ARG A 252 -16.51 12.93 -7.99
C ARG A 252 -16.64 11.83 -6.93
N ARG A 253 -15.75 10.83 -6.93
CA ARG A 253 -15.76 9.74 -5.93
C ARG A 253 -15.56 10.28 -4.53
N TYR A 254 -14.60 11.19 -4.34
CA TYR A 254 -14.38 11.86 -3.06
C TYR A 254 -15.65 12.55 -2.54
N ARG A 255 -16.29 13.38 -3.37
CA ARG A 255 -17.54 14.08 -2.99
C ARG A 255 -18.67 13.11 -2.62
N ILE A 256 -18.81 12.00 -3.34
CA ILE A 256 -19.83 10.99 -3.04
C ILE A 256 -19.63 10.41 -1.63
N VAL A 257 -18.38 10.09 -1.25
CA VAL A 257 -18.11 9.55 0.10
C VAL A 257 -18.29 10.63 1.17
N GLU A 258 -17.87 11.87 0.90
CA GLU A 258 -18.12 12.97 1.84
C GLU A 258 -19.61 13.27 2.04
N GLU A 259 -20.40 13.28 0.96
CA GLU A 259 -21.85 13.47 1.01
C GLU A 259 -22.51 12.30 1.74
N TRP A 260 -22.12 11.06 1.42
CA TRP A 260 -22.57 9.85 2.10
C TRP A 260 -22.31 9.90 3.61
N TYR A 261 -21.15 10.42 4.02
CA TYR A 261 -20.79 10.64 5.42
C TYR A 261 -21.61 11.76 6.03
N ARG A 262 -21.75 12.92 5.38
CA ARG A 262 -22.51 14.08 5.90
C ARG A 262 -24.01 13.79 6.05
N GLU A 263 -24.59 13.00 5.17
CA GLU A 263 -25.99 12.56 5.25
C GLU A 263 -26.24 11.58 6.39
N ARG A 264 -25.18 10.92 6.88
CA ARG A 264 -25.23 9.99 8.00
C ARG A 264 -24.77 10.70 9.26
N GLY A 265 -25.62 10.71 10.29
CA GLY A 265 -25.25 11.21 11.60
C GLY A 265 -24.29 10.27 12.32
N GLU A 266 -24.51 10.11 13.62
CA GLU A 266 -23.87 9.06 14.40
C GLU A 266 -24.45 7.68 14.06
N GLY A 267 -23.68 6.62 14.28
CA GLY A 267 -24.15 5.24 14.13
C GLY A 267 -24.04 4.70 12.70
N ILE A 268 -22.89 4.90 12.05
CA ILE A 268 -22.55 4.21 10.80
C ILE A 268 -22.07 2.79 11.11
N GLY A 269 -22.51 1.79 10.36
CA GLY A 269 -22.13 0.41 10.62
C GLY A 269 -22.25 -0.48 9.40
N VAL A 270 -21.62 -1.65 9.49
CA VAL A 270 -21.84 -2.79 8.61
C VAL A 270 -22.71 -3.77 9.41
N GLU A 271 -23.88 -4.13 8.87
CA GLU A 271 -24.80 -5.10 9.50
C GLU A 271 -24.21 -6.51 9.59
#